data_AF-A0AB74BZF3-F1
#
_entry.id   AF-A0AB74BZF3-F1
#
_cell.length_a   1.000
_cell.length_b   1.000
_cell.length_c   1.000
_cell.angle_alpha   90.00
_cell.angle_beta   90.00
_cell.angle_gamma   90.00
#
_symmetry.space_group_name_H-M   'P 1'
#
loop_
_entity.id
_entity.type
_entity.pdbx_description
1 polymer ?
#
loop_
_entity_poly.entity_id
_entity_poly.type
_entity_poly.pdbx_seq_one_letter_code
_entity_poly.pdbx_strand_id
1 'polypeptide(L)'
;MSEVSEIRDSRLYSYQTETCSLEGFPQARPVTPGEVDISQIDDHLASLPTSVILKSLNVFTNKFPELGILHLPTLIQSFQSECSKETKVLLGVTLLVTKTQLSLLNPSWANSLLPSKHYESYIRQSLSGLILQPPDIQVVQALLIMALYEWGCRDFHKAWVYCGIAIRIMQSIQSRRIAPYPLDTDVSLGAVKDTVAPGIENRTIWACFIMDRMISSGTYNPPMLPMSEMEKLKVSRPLSTVEFAFGTNVSLYSGHTGQNLTWAERLPSGLLDITQCYEILVSGFDIWAQVMTFIFNDGRRAPGMCAPENCPWVPGSPWSRTKAQLERWRAGQHNRLHYPSNSVAIHMTLGYGESFTYINLLYYLSTLMLHREYFPFMPTAESGPRGPVDHPLLEAEAPVGWWESSALELFSAAEHIARLLHEASECGAHLMTPFVGFCAFSASYMNLYIYRFPRMNLGRSPQAEQLMNFCLAYLEEFRHVWKLGEAWVSTLKHASLLYERASTDRGRYLGKSRQDFDHLHQSIHEFRVVDRSNQHIQEIEGAGGPSPGVTYSQPAQRIVPSSESDNLSAPLTHLLTEVSTYSHEQGAWSQWWPTLEDIDLALVSG
;
A
#
# COMPACT_ATOMS: atom_id res chain seq x y z
N MET A 1 -30.67 33.78 43.63
CA MET A 1 -31.68 34.84 43.81
C MET A 1 -31.22 36.06 43.02
N SER A 2 -32.20 36.76 42.43
CA SER A 2 -32.16 38.00 41.61
C SER A 2 -31.64 37.94 40.17
N GLU A 3 -32.63 37.92 39.26
CA GLU A 3 -32.82 38.79 38.09
C GLU A 3 -31.75 38.89 36.98
N VAL A 4 -32.13 38.43 35.78
CA VAL A 4 -31.56 38.88 34.50
C VAL A 4 -32.72 39.36 33.63
N SER A 5 -32.68 40.63 33.28
CA SER A 5 -33.63 41.36 32.43
C SER A 5 -33.37 41.12 30.94
N GLU A 6 -34.46 41.05 30.18
CA GLU A 6 -34.53 41.08 28.71
C GLU A 6 -33.88 42.34 28.10
N ILE A 7 -33.45 42.24 26.83
CA ILE A 7 -33.93 43.08 25.71
C ILE A 7 -33.54 42.41 24.39
N ARG A 8 -34.54 42.24 23.50
CA ARG A 8 -34.42 41.86 22.09
C ARG A 8 -33.78 42.99 21.28
N ASP A 9 -32.94 42.66 20.30
CA ASP A 9 -33.13 43.28 18.98
C ASP A 9 -32.52 42.47 17.82
N SER A 10 -33.32 42.38 16.78
CA SER A 10 -33.09 41.73 15.49
C SER A 10 -32.38 42.66 14.51
N ARG A 11 -31.41 42.18 13.72
CA ARG A 11 -31.09 42.75 12.40
C ARG A 11 -30.23 41.82 11.54
N LEU A 12 -30.75 41.58 10.33
CA LEU A 12 -30.11 40.94 9.19
C LEU A 12 -28.86 41.72 8.74
N TYR A 13 -27.81 41.00 8.30
CA TYR A 13 -26.71 41.61 7.54
C TYR A 13 -26.78 41.18 6.08
N SER A 14 -27.05 42.17 5.23
CA SER A 14 -26.95 42.17 3.78
C SER A 14 -25.48 42.24 3.33
N TYR A 15 -25.10 41.41 2.36
CA TYR A 15 -23.85 41.57 1.62
C TYR A 15 -23.97 42.73 0.64
N GLN A 16 -23.14 43.76 0.81
CA GLN A 16 -22.85 44.78 -0.21
C GLN A 16 -21.38 44.65 -0.63
N THR A 17 -21.19 44.45 -1.92
CA THR A 17 -19.93 44.53 -2.65
C THR A 17 -19.50 45.99 -2.78
N GLU A 18 -18.39 46.35 -2.14
CA GLU A 18 -17.65 47.59 -2.44
C GLU A 18 -16.30 47.26 -3.09
N THR A 19 -16.17 47.71 -4.34
CA THR A 19 -14.92 47.80 -5.09
C THR A 19 -14.06 48.94 -4.52
N CYS A 20 -12.86 48.64 -4.02
CA CYS A 20 -11.89 49.66 -3.61
C CYS A 20 -10.57 49.52 -4.40
N SER A 21 -10.12 50.67 -4.90
CA SER A 21 -9.06 50.90 -5.87
C SER A 21 -7.65 50.64 -5.33
N LEU A 22 -6.76 50.23 -6.24
CA LEU A 22 -5.35 49.91 -6.01
C LEU A 22 -4.49 51.16 -5.82
N GLU A 23 -3.96 51.41 -4.62
CA GLU A 23 -2.73 52.21 -4.43
C GLU A 23 -1.85 51.67 -3.27
N GLY A 24 -0.62 51.27 -3.61
CA GLY A 24 0.59 51.53 -2.83
C GLY A 24 0.86 50.74 -1.53
N PHE A 25 1.20 49.45 -1.62
CA PHE A 25 1.99 48.76 -0.60
C PHE A 25 3.38 48.39 -1.15
N PRO A 26 4.49 48.57 -0.40
CA PRO A 26 5.81 48.22 -0.87
C PRO A 26 5.87 46.71 -1.10
N GLN A 27 6.15 46.30 -2.35
CA GLN A 27 6.37 44.90 -2.71
C GLN A 27 7.52 44.35 -1.85
N ALA A 28 7.18 43.52 -0.87
CA ALA A 28 8.13 42.57 -0.32
C ALA A 28 8.59 41.68 -1.48
N ARG A 29 9.86 41.80 -1.86
CA ARG A 29 10.48 40.90 -2.83
C ARG A 29 10.20 39.47 -2.37
N PRO A 30 9.75 38.56 -3.25
CA PRO A 30 9.75 37.15 -2.92
C PRO A 30 11.18 36.77 -2.59
N VAL A 31 11.41 36.28 -1.37
CA VAL A 31 12.66 35.61 -1.02
C VAL A 31 12.73 34.39 -1.93
N THR A 32 13.56 34.46 -2.96
CA THR A 32 13.95 33.28 -3.73
C THR A 32 14.50 32.27 -2.71
N PRO A 33 13.99 31.02 -2.67
CA PRO A 33 14.62 30.01 -1.84
C PRO A 33 16.08 29.94 -2.28
N GLY A 34 17.02 30.14 -1.35
CA GLY A 34 18.44 30.13 -1.64
C GLY A 34 18.77 28.91 -2.49
N GLU A 35 19.38 29.14 -3.64
CA GLU A 35 19.76 28.09 -4.57
C GLU A 35 20.61 27.08 -3.80
N VAL A 36 20.12 25.84 -3.71
CA VAL A 36 20.77 24.80 -2.92
C VAL A 36 22.08 24.45 -3.62
N ASP A 37 23.22 24.79 -3.01
CA ASP A 37 24.53 24.45 -3.55
C ASP A 37 24.78 22.94 -3.43
N ILE A 38 24.70 22.25 -4.56
CA ILE A 38 24.83 20.79 -4.67
C ILE A 38 26.24 20.35 -4.34
N SER A 39 27.24 21.18 -4.64
CA SER A 39 28.63 20.90 -4.29
C SER A 39 28.78 20.78 -2.78
N GLN A 40 28.16 21.68 -2.02
CA GLN A 40 28.20 21.64 -0.55
C GLN A 40 27.54 20.38 0.02
N ILE A 41 26.46 19.89 -0.61
CA ILE A 41 25.82 18.65 -0.16
C ILE A 41 26.68 17.43 -0.52
N ASP A 42 27.32 17.45 -1.69
CA ASP A 42 28.26 16.40 -2.10
C ASP A 42 29.45 16.29 -1.14
N ASP A 43 30.05 17.44 -0.80
CA ASP A 43 31.15 17.56 0.16
C ASP A 43 30.70 17.14 1.58
N HIS A 44 29.48 17.51 1.97
CA HIS A 44 28.87 17.07 3.23
C HIS A 44 28.76 15.54 3.29
N LEU A 45 28.21 14.91 2.25
CA LEU A 45 28.06 13.45 2.19
C LEU A 45 29.42 12.74 2.22
N ALA A 46 30.43 13.30 1.56
CA ALA A 46 31.79 12.77 1.55
C ALA A 46 32.51 12.93 2.91
N SER A 47 32.18 13.96 3.69
CA SER A 47 32.82 14.27 4.97
C SER A 47 32.09 13.70 6.19
N LEU A 48 30.95 13.03 6.01
CA LEU A 48 30.19 12.44 7.10
C LEU A 48 31.02 11.38 7.86
N PRO A 49 31.08 11.44 9.20
CA PRO A 49 31.79 10.43 9.98
C PRO A 49 31.24 9.02 9.73
N THR A 50 32.12 8.03 9.60
CA THR A 50 31.72 6.62 9.40
C THR A 50 30.76 6.13 10.48
N SER A 51 30.89 6.62 11.72
CA SER A 51 29.99 6.28 12.83
C SER A 51 28.56 6.80 12.62
N VAL A 52 28.38 7.95 11.96
CA VAL A 52 27.07 8.50 11.58
C VAL A 52 26.47 7.67 10.44
N ILE A 53 27.28 7.36 9.41
CA ILE A 53 26.85 6.51 8.29
C ILE A 53 26.37 5.14 8.80
N LEU A 54 27.17 4.46 9.62
CA LEU A 54 26.80 3.16 10.20
C LEU A 54 25.49 3.20 10.99
N LYS A 55 25.32 4.23 11.83
CA LYS A 55 24.08 4.40 12.61
C LYS A 55 22.88 4.61 11.71
N SER A 56 22.99 5.46 10.69
CA SER A 56 21.91 5.69 9.73
C SER A 56 21.56 4.45 8.92
N LEU A 57 22.56 3.72 8.41
CA LEU A 57 22.34 2.47 7.69
C LEU A 57 21.67 1.42 8.58
N ASN A 58 22.09 1.29 9.84
CA ASN A 58 21.46 0.37 10.78
C ASN A 58 20.01 0.75 11.10
N VAL A 59 19.70 2.05 11.24
CA VAL A 59 18.31 2.51 11.37
C VAL A 59 17.50 2.11 10.13
N PHE A 60 18.04 2.34 8.93
CA PHE A 60 17.36 1.99 7.69
C PHE A 60 17.05 0.49 7.61
N THR A 61 18.06 -0.37 7.80
CA THR A 61 17.91 -1.83 7.68
C THR A 61 16.84 -2.40 8.63
N ASN A 62 16.66 -1.82 9.81
CA ASN A 62 15.64 -2.27 10.76
C ASN A 62 14.26 -1.66 10.47
N LYS A 63 14.20 -0.37 10.10
CA LYS A 63 12.93 0.36 9.96
C LYS A 63 12.25 0.25 8.60
N PHE A 64 12.91 -0.35 7.60
CA PHE A 64 12.34 -0.61 6.28
C PHE A 64 12.53 -2.07 5.85
N PRO A 65 11.87 -3.05 6.51
CA PRO A 65 12.00 -4.47 6.17
C PRO A 65 11.69 -4.82 4.70
N GLU A 66 10.81 -4.05 4.04
CA GLU A 66 10.47 -4.18 2.63
C GLU A 66 11.61 -3.80 1.67
N LEU A 67 12.60 -3.03 2.16
CA LEU A 67 13.79 -2.59 1.43
C LEU A 67 15.07 -3.17 2.07
N GLY A 68 15.05 -4.46 2.41
CA GLY A 68 16.21 -5.20 2.93
C GLY A 68 17.30 -5.46 1.88
N ILE A 69 17.81 -4.38 1.26
CA ILE A 69 18.71 -4.37 0.09
C ILE A 69 20.12 -3.86 0.37
N LEU A 70 20.31 -3.13 1.48
CA LEU A 70 21.60 -2.53 1.81
C LEU A 70 22.51 -3.55 2.51
N HIS A 71 23.60 -3.95 1.84
CA HIS A 71 24.65 -4.76 2.46
C HIS A 71 25.66 -3.85 3.17
N LEU A 72 25.49 -3.69 4.49
CA LEU A 72 26.26 -2.76 5.33
C LEU A 72 27.78 -2.85 5.13
N PRO A 73 28.43 -4.03 5.21
CA PRO A 73 29.88 -4.13 5.07
C PRO A 73 30.40 -3.60 3.73
N THR A 74 29.73 -3.94 2.62
CA THR A 74 30.12 -3.49 1.27
C THR A 74 29.96 -1.98 1.13
N LEU A 75 28.84 -1.42 1.59
CA LEU A 75 28.60 0.02 1.52
C LEU A 75 29.65 0.81 2.31
N ILE A 76 29.96 0.38 3.53
CA ILE A 76 30.97 1.03 4.38
C ILE A 76 32.34 0.98 3.73
N GLN A 77 32.70 -0.16 3.12
CA GLN A 77 33.95 -0.26 2.37
C GLN A 77 33.98 0.73 1.19
N SER A 78 32.87 0.88 0.45
CA SER A 78 32.74 1.87 -0.64
C SER A 78 32.89 3.32 -0.15
N PHE A 79 32.44 3.64 1.07
CA PHE A 79 32.66 4.96 1.67
C PHE A 79 34.11 5.19 2.14
N GLN A 80 34.86 4.13 2.43
CA GLN A 80 36.24 4.23 2.92
C GLN A 80 37.29 4.28 1.82
N SER A 81 37.03 3.71 0.64
CA SER A 81 37.98 3.70 -0.48
C SER A 81 37.81 4.91 -1.40
N GLU A 82 36.81 4.87 -2.27
CA GLU A 82 36.49 5.91 -3.24
C GLU A 82 34.96 6.02 -3.32
N CYS A 83 34.42 7.08 -2.72
CA CYS A 83 32.97 7.28 -2.63
C CYS A 83 32.45 7.80 -3.97
N SER A 84 31.96 6.89 -4.81
CA SER A 84 31.38 7.22 -6.12
C SER A 84 30.13 8.11 -5.98
N LYS A 85 29.74 8.76 -7.07
CA LYS A 85 28.53 9.59 -7.09
C LYS A 85 27.28 8.78 -6.78
N GLU A 86 27.17 7.57 -7.32
CA GLU A 86 26.08 6.62 -7.09
C GLU A 86 26.00 6.22 -5.61
N THR A 87 27.15 5.97 -4.99
CA THR A 87 27.26 5.63 -3.56
C THR A 87 26.81 6.81 -2.69
N LYS A 88 27.19 8.05 -3.03
CA LYS A 88 26.73 9.26 -2.34
C LYS A 88 25.23 9.48 -2.48
N VAL A 89 24.66 9.24 -3.66
CA VAL A 89 23.22 9.35 -3.90
C VAL A 89 22.44 8.32 -3.07
N LEU A 90 22.91 7.08 -3.03
CA LEU A 90 22.33 6.03 -2.19
C LEU A 90 22.39 6.40 -0.70
N LEU A 91 23.52 6.95 -0.22
CA LEU A 91 23.61 7.47 1.14
C LEU A 91 22.62 8.60 1.36
N GLY A 92 22.58 9.59 0.47
CA GLY A 92 21.73 10.76 0.57
C GLY A 92 20.26 10.38 0.71
N VAL A 93 19.76 9.45 -0.11
CA VAL A 93 18.36 9.01 -0.03
C VAL A 93 18.08 8.15 1.21
N THR A 94 19.06 7.36 1.66
CA THR A 94 18.96 6.64 2.93
C THR A 94 18.86 7.62 4.11
N LEU A 95 19.67 8.68 4.10
CA LEU A 95 19.62 9.75 5.10
C LEU A 95 18.30 10.52 5.03
N LEU A 96 17.76 10.77 3.85
CA LEU A 96 16.48 11.44 3.65
C LEU A 96 15.36 10.71 4.39
N VAL A 97 15.19 9.39 4.15
CA VAL A 97 14.10 8.61 4.74
C VAL A 97 14.34 8.20 6.19
N THR A 98 15.59 8.06 6.62
CA THR A 98 15.88 7.80 8.04
C THR A 98 15.70 9.06 8.87
N LYS A 99 16.10 10.24 8.36
CA LYS A 99 15.93 11.51 9.08
C LYS A 99 14.47 11.85 9.35
N THR A 100 13.56 11.56 8.42
CA THR A 100 12.12 11.77 8.65
C THR A 100 11.63 10.96 9.85
N GLN A 101 12.11 9.72 10.03
CA GLN A 101 11.76 8.88 11.18
C GLN A 101 12.52 9.26 12.46
N LEU A 102 13.78 9.68 12.36
CA LEU A 102 14.61 10.08 13.50
C LEU A 102 14.13 11.38 14.17
N SER A 103 13.25 12.15 13.53
CA SER A 103 12.64 13.35 14.11
C SER A 103 11.93 13.06 15.45
N LEU A 104 11.44 11.84 15.65
CA LEU A 104 10.79 11.40 16.89
C LEU A 104 11.79 11.05 18.01
N LEU A 105 12.95 10.49 17.64
CA LEU A 105 13.96 10.01 18.60
C LEU A 105 15.01 11.07 18.95
N ASN A 106 15.19 12.07 18.08
CA ASN A 106 16.14 13.18 18.17
C ASN A 106 17.51 12.82 18.79
N PRO A 107 18.21 11.80 18.26
CA PRO A 107 19.49 11.42 18.83
C PRO A 107 20.55 12.48 18.52
N SER A 108 21.48 12.71 19.45
CA SER A 108 22.48 13.78 19.34
C SER A 108 23.33 13.75 18.06
N TRP A 109 23.54 12.57 17.50
CA TRP A 109 24.29 12.39 16.24
C TRP A 109 23.49 12.81 15.00
N ALA A 110 22.16 12.88 15.05
CA ALA A 110 21.34 13.34 13.92
C ALA A 110 21.50 14.86 13.65
N ASN A 111 22.07 15.61 14.60
CA ASN A 111 22.40 17.02 14.45
C ASN A 111 23.46 17.28 13.37
N SER A 112 24.28 16.27 13.01
CA SER A 112 25.23 16.39 11.91
C SER A 112 24.60 16.17 10.53
N LEU A 113 23.29 15.93 10.45
CA LEU A 113 22.59 15.72 9.18
C LEU A 113 21.96 17.02 8.68
N LEU A 114 22.03 17.27 7.38
CA LEU A 114 21.37 18.42 6.75
C LEU A 114 19.83 18.31 6.80
N PRO A 115 19.09 19.41 6.60
CA PRO A 115 17.63 19.36 6.45
C PRO A 115 17.21 18.44 5.29
N SER A 116 16.08 17.74 5.43
CA SER A 116 15.59 16.77 4.43
C SER A 116 15.45 17.38 3.02
N LYS A 117 15.02 18.64 2.93
CA LYS A 117 14.89 19.36 1.65
C LYS A 117 16.21 19.47 0.87
N HIS A 118 17.35 19.54 1.57
CA HIS A 118 18.66 19.62 0.91
C HIS A 118 18.99 18.28 0.25
N TYR A 119 18.88 17.17 1.01
CA TYR A 119 19.07 15.83 0.45
C TYR A 119 18.12 15.57 -0.72
N GLU A 120 16.84 15.90 -0.57
CA GLU A 120 15.82 15.77 -1.61
C GLU A 120 16.24 16.45 -2.93
N SER A 121 16.66 17.71 -2.89
CA SER A 121 17.12 18.44 -4.09
C SER A 121 18.36 17.80 -4.72
N TYR A 122 19.36 17.45 -3.90
CA TYR A 122 20.60 16.79 -4.37
C TYR A 122 20.31 15.45 -5.06
N ILE A 123 19.46 14.61 -4.45
CA ILE A 123 19.12 13.28 -4.96
C ILE A 123 18.38 13.39 -6.28
N ARG A 124 17.36 14.26 -6.39
CA ARG A 124 16.59 14.41 -7.64
C ARG A 124 17.47 14.84 -8.80
N GLN A 125 18.33 15.83 -8.58
CA GLN A 125 19.25 16.28 -9.63
C GLN A 125 20.28 15.21 -9.97
N SER A 126 20.87 14.55 -8.98
CA SER A 126 21.87 13.51 -9.22
C SER A 126 21.27 12.31 -9.96
N LEU A 127 20.09 11.83 -9.55
CA LEU A 127 19.38 10.74 -10.22
C LEU A 127 19.05 11.09 -11.67
N SER A 128 18.60 12.33 -11.96
CA SER A 128 18.31 12.75 -13.34
C SER A 128 19.51 12.58 -14.29
N GLY A 129 20.73 12.77 -13.78
CA GLY A 129 21.97 12.55 -14.54
C GLY A 129 22.43 11.10 -14.62
N LEU A 130 21.98 10.24 -13.68
CA LEU A 130 22.41 8.84 -13.54
C LEU A 130 21.49 7.83 -14.22
N ILE A 131 20.19 8.12 -14.36
CA ILE A 131 19.18 7.15 -14.87
C ILE A 131 19.42 6.68 -16.31
N LEU A 132 20.18 7.43 -17.12
CA LEU A 132 20.53 7.09 -18.50
C LEU A 132 22.00 6.66 -18.67
N GLN A 133 22.76 6.55 -17.58
CA GLN A 133 24.12 6.05 -17.58
C GLN A 133 24.14 4.51 -17.61
N PRO A 134 25.32 3.86 -17.78
CA PRO A 134 25.41 2.41 -17.68
C PRO A 134 24.73 1.88 -16.39
N PRO A 135 24.02 0.75 -16.46
CA PRO A 135 23.25 0.24 -15.32
C PRO A 135 24.12 0.02 -14.08
N ASP A 136 23.69 0.59 -12.96
CA ASP A 136 24.37 0.51 -11.67
C ASP A 136 23.40 0.10 -10.55
N ILE A 137 23.86 -0.79 -9.67
CA ILE A 137 23.02 -1.37 -8.62
C ILE A 137 22.65 -0.35 -7.54
N GLN A 138 23.54 0.59 -7.20
CA GLN A 138 23.30 1.61 -6.19
C GLN A 138 22.28 2.63 -6.69
N VAL A 139 22.27 2.92 -7.99
CA VAL A 139 21.23 3.72 -8.64
C VAL A 139 19.86 3.05 -8.52
N VAL A 140 19.75 1.73 -8.78
CA VAL A 140 18.50 0.98 -8.59
C VAL A 140 18.02 1.09 -7.15
N GLN A 141 18.90 0.82 -6.18
CA GLN A 141 18.58 0.89 -4.76
C GLN A 141 18.12 2.30 -4.36
N ALA A 142 18.80 3.34 -4.85
CA ALA A 142 18.44 4.72 -4.56
C ALA A 142 17.07 5.10 -5.13
N LEU A 143 16.75 4.66 -6.35
CA LEU A 143 15.45 4.87 -6.98
C LEU A 143 14.32 4.17 -6.22
N LEU A 144 14.54 2.96 -5.69
CA LEU A 144 13.54 2.26 -4.86
C LEU A 144 13.24 3.01 -3.55
N ILE A 145 14.29 3.49 -2.87
CA ILE A 145 14.12 4.29 -1.64
C ILE A 145 13.43 5.63 -1.97
N MET A 146 13.78 6.25 -3.10
CA MET A 146 13.12 7.47 -3.57
C MET A 146 11.64 7.24 -3.89
N ALA A 147 11.30 6.09 -4.49
CA ALA A 147 9.92 5.72 -4.77
C ALA A 147 9.08 5.61 -3.48
N LEU A 148 9.65 5.00 -2.43
CA LEU A 148 9.03 4.95 -1.10
C LEU A 148 8.82 6.37 -0.52
N TYR A 149 9.84 7.23 -0.63
CA TYR A 149 9.77 8.61 -0.13
C TYR A 149 8.67 9.42 -0.82
N GLU A 150 8.63 9.40 -2.16
CA GLU A 150 7.62 10.14 -2.93
C GLU A 150 6.20 9.62 -2.64
N TRP A 151 6.06 8.31 -2.42
CA TRP A 151 4.78 7.74 -2.02
C TRP A 151 4.32 8.24 -0.64
N GLY A 152 5.20 8.24 0.37
CA GLY A 152 4.90 8.83 1.68
C GLY A 152 4.62 10.33 1.63
N CYS A 153 5.22 11.05 0.66
CA CYS A 153 4.96 12.46 0.38
C CYS A 153 3.66 12.74 -0.40
N ARG A 154 2.87 11.71 -0.73
CA ARG A 154 1.65 11.77 -1.55
C ARG A 154 1.86 12.16 -3.01
N ASP A 155 3.07 11.97 -3.55
CA ASP A 155 3.35 12.10 -4.98
C ASP A 155 3.42 10.72 -5.63
N PHE A 156 2.23 10.11 -5.76
CA PHE A 156 2.12 8.74 -6.27
C PHE A 156 2.63 8.60 -7.71
N HIS A 157 2.43 9.62 -8.54
CA HIS A 157 2.94 9.62 -9.91
C HIS A 157 4.47 9.49 -9.93
N LYS A 158 5.19 10.30 -9.14
CA LYS A 158 6.64 10.18 -9.04
C LYS A 158 7.07 8.84 -8.44
N ALA A 159 6.38 8.36 -7.41
CA ALA A 159 6.67 7.07 -6.81
C ALA A 159 6.63 5.93 -7.85
N TRP A 160 5.56 5.90 -8.65
CA TRP A 160 5.38 4.92 -9.71
C TRP A 160 6.44 5.03 -10.81
N VAL A 161 6.77 6.25 -11.25
CA VAL A 161 7.82 6.49 -12.24
C VAL A 161 9.20 6.05 -11.72
N TYR A 162 9.59 6.44 -10.50
CA TYR A 162 10.87 6.03 -9.91
C TYR A 162 10.99 4.52 -9.77
N CYS A 163 9.91 3.85 -9.32
CA CYS A 163 9.86 2.39 -9.25
C CYS A 163 10.03 1.75 -10.64
N GLY A 164 9.33 2.25 -11.65
CA GLY A 164 9.43 1.75 -13.02
C GLY A 164 10.84 1.90 -13.62
N ILE A 165 11.50 3.04 -13.38
CA ILE A 165 12.89 3.25 -13.81
C ILE A 165 13.83 2.28 -13.09
N ALA A 166 13.68 2.11 -11.77
CA ALA A 166 14.48 1.15 -11.00
C ALA A 166 14.37 -0.28 -11.57
N ILE A 167 13.14 -0.71 -11.87
CA ILE A 167 12.84 -2.01 -12.47
C ILE A 167 13.53 -2.16 -13.84
N ARG A 168 13.45 -1.15 -14.71
CA ARG A 168 14.09 -1.21 -16.03
C ARG A 168 15.61 -1.30 -15.96
N ILE A 169 16.24 -0.54 -15.07
CA ILE A 169 17.69 -0.61 -14.84
C ILE A 169 18.05 -2.00 -14.27
N MET A 170 17.29 -2.52 -13.31
CA MET A 170 17.51 -3.85 -12.73
C MET A 170 17.36 -4.97 -13.77
N GLN A 171 16.33 -4.92 -14.63
CA GLN A 171 16.15 -5.85 -15.74
C GLN A 171 17.34 -5.82 -16.70
N SER A 172 17.93 -4.64 -16.94
CA SER A 172 19.14 -4.50 -17.75
C SER A 172 20.38 -5.10 -17.08
N ILE A 173 20.53 -4.98 -15.76
CA ILE A 173 21.60 -5.66 -15.00
C ILE A 173 21.44 -7.17 -15.13
N GLN A 174 20.22 -7.68 -14.95
CA GLN A 174 19.97 -9.12 -15.01
C GLN A 174 20.16 -9.71 -16.40
N SER A 175 19.71 -9.02 -17.45
CA SER A 175 19.85 -9.52 -18.82
C SER A 175 21.32 -9.74 -19.20
N ARG A 176 22.24 -8.89 -18.70
CA ARG A 176 23.69 -9.06 -18.86
C ARG A 176 24.25 -10.31 -18.16
N ARG A 177 23.64 -10.72 -17.04
CA ARG A 177 24.07 -11.90 -16.26
C ARG A 177 23.59 -13.22 -16.86
N ILE A 178 22.40 -13.22 -17.46
CA ILE A 178 21.74 -14.43 -17.99
C ILE A 178 21.92 -14.61 -19.50
N ALA A 179 22.51 -13.64 -20.19
CA ALA A 179 22.73 -13.72 -21.64
C ALA A 179 23.56 -14.96 -22.00
N PRO A 180 23.11 -15.80 -22.96
CA PRO A 180 23.80 -17.04 -23.34
C PRO A 180 25.18 -16.80 -23.95
N TYR A 181 25.39 -15.61 -24.50
CA TYR A 181 26.68 -15.14 -24.99
C TYR A 181 27.11 -13.96 -24.11
N PRO A 182 28.23 -14.05 -23.38
CA PRO A 182 28.72 -12.97 -22.53
C PRO A 182 28.88 -11.69 -23.35
N LEU A 183 28.17 -10.65 -22.97
CA LEU A 183 28.25 -9.33 -23.63
C LEU A 183 29.54 -8.58 -23.24
N ASP A 184 30.16 -8.95 -22.11
CA ASP A 184 31.40 -8.37 -21.60
C ASP A 184 32.50 -9.44 -21.53
N THR A 185 33.52 -9.33 -22.38
CA THR A 185 34.67 -10.25 -22.43
C THR A 185 35.65 -10.08 -21.26
N ASP A 186 35.58 -8.93 -20.56
CA ASP A 186 36.54 -8.50 -19.53
C ASP A 186 36.35 -9.13 -18.14
N VAL A 187 35.22 -9.82 -17.90
CA VAL A 187 34.89 -10.40 -16.58
C VAL A 187 35.68 -11.70 -16.30
N SER A 188 36.39 -12.22 -17.30
CA SER A 188 36.87 -13.61 -17.33
C SER A 188 38.22 -13.86 -16.64
N LEU A 189 38.98 -12.84 -16.21
CA LEU A 189 40.39 -13.03 -15.82
C LEU A 189 40.75 -12.58 -14.38
N GLY A 190 39.81 -12.05 -13.59
CA GLY A 190 40.10 -11.55 -12.23
C GLY A 190 39.06 -11.82 -11.14
N ALA A 191 37.90 -12.39 -11.45
CA ALA A 191 36.80 -12.61 -10.50
C ALA A 191 37.07 -13.80 -9.55
N VAL A 192 37.99 -13.61 -8.61
CA VAL A 192 38.08 -14.46 -7.43
C VAL A 192 36.85 -14.19 -6.54
N LYS A 193 35.93 -15.17 -6.45
CA LYS A 193 35.01 -15.39 -5.31
C LYS A 193 34.21 -14.17 -4.77
N ASP A 194 33.63 -13.29 -5.59
CA ASP A 194 32.64 -12.34 -5.05
C ASP A 194 31.29 -13.04 -4.84
N THR A 195 31.08 -13.58 -3.64
CA THR A 195 29.83 -14.24 -3.22
C THR A 195 28.77 -13.25 -2.72
N VAL A 196 29.12 -11.96 -2.61
CA VAL A 196 28.27 -10.93 -1.99
C VAL A 196 27.56 -10.10 -3.05
N ALA A 197 28.25 -9.66 -4.12
CA ALA A 197 27.62 -8.86 -5.17
C ALA A 197 26.39 -9.55 -5.81
N PRO A 198 26.43 -10.85 -6.15
CA PRO A 198 25.23 -11.57 -6.61
C PRO A 198 24.08 -11.55 -5.58
N GLY A 199 24.42 -11.56 -4.28
CA GLY A 199 23.43 -11.48 -3.20
C GLY A 199 22.77 -10.09 -3.09
N ILE A 200 23.53 -9.02 -3.33
CA ILE A 200 23.01 -7.65 -3.43
C ILE A 200 22.06 -7.52 -4.62
N GLU A 201 22.42 -8.05 -5.78
CA GLU A 201 21.54 -8.08 -6.95
C GLU A 201 20.25 -8.87 -6.68
N ASN A 202 20.35 -10.05 -6.04
CA ASN A 202 19.20 -10.86 -5.65
C ASN A 202 18.24 -10.09 -4.72
N ARG A 203 18.74 -9.53 -3.61
CA ARG A 203 17.89 -8.75 -2.69
C ARG A 203 17.27 -7.53 -3.38
N THR A 204 18.02 -6.87 -4.27
CA THR A 204 17.56 -5.67 -4.97
C THR A 204 16.46 -5.98 -5.98
N ILE A 205 16.53 -7.07 -6.76
CA ILE A 205 15.38 -7.40 -7.62
C ILE A 205 14.15 -7.80 -6.81
N TRP A 206 14.31 -8.50 -5.69
CA TRP A 206 13.18 -8.82 -4.83
C TRP A 206 12.57 -7.57 -4.17
N ALA A 207 13.36 -6.52 -3.93
CA ALA A 207 12.83 -5.22 -3.52
C ALA A 207 12.10 -4.52 -4.66
N CYS A 208 12.60 -4.61 -5.91
CA CYS A 208 11.84 -4.15 -7.08
C CYS A 208 10.48 -4.84 -7.16
N PHE A 209 10.43 -6.15 -6.91
CA PHE A 209 9.18 -6.92 -6.86
C PHE A 209 8.24 -6.42 -5.76
N ILE A 210 8.71 -6.30 -4.52
CA ILE A 210 7.90 -5.83 -3.39
C ILE A 210 7.39 -4.41 -3.65
N MET A 211 8.26 -3.49 -4.07
CA MET A 211 7.88 -2.09 -4.34
C MET A 211 6.88 -1.98 -5.49
N ASP A 212 7.04 -2.76 -6.56
CA ASP A 212 6.06 -2.82 -7.64
C ASP A 212 4.70 -3.32 -7.14
N ARG A 213 4.67 -4.34 -6.26
CA ARG A 213 3.42 -4.79 -5.63
C ARG A 213 2.81 -3.73 -4.73
N MET A 214 3.60 -3.06 -3.89
CA MET A 214 3.09 -2.04 -2.98
C MET A 214 2.53 -0.84 -3.76
N ILE A 215 3.29 -0.32 -4.73
CA ILE A 215 2.90 0.87 -5.50
C ILE A 215 1.77 0.56 -6.47
N SER A 216 1.82 -0.56 -7.19
CA SER A 216 0.79 -0.90 -8.19
C SER A 216 -0.50 -1.43 -7.55
N SER A 217 -0.44 -1.94 -6.30
CA SER A 217 -1.64 -2.32 -5.54
C SER A 217 -2.51 -1.10 -5.26
N GLY A 218 -3.80 -1.23 -5.56
CA GLY A 218 -4.75 -0.14 -5.39
C GLY A 218 -4.76 0.88 -6.53
N THR A 219 -4.28 0.47 -7.70
CA THR A 219 -4.20 1.30 -8.89
C THR A 219 -4.68 0.56 -10.13
N TYR A 220 -4.96 1.31 -11.18
CA TYR A 220 -5.19 0.77 -12.53
C TYR A 220 -3.88 0.58 -13.31
N ASN A 221 -2.70 0.72 -12.67
CA ASN A 221 -1.42 0.54 -13.34
C ASN A 221 -1.04 -0.94 -13.31
N PRO A 222 -0.69 -1.55 -14.46
CA PRO A 222 -0.25 -2.93 -14.48
C PRO A 222 1.12 -3.09 -13.80
N PRO A 223 1.34 -4.17 -13.02
CA PRO A 223 2.63 -4.47 -12.46
C PRO A 223 3.66 -4.80 -13.56
N MET A 224 4.91 -4.39 -13.36
CA MET A 224 6.01 -4.66 -14.29
C MET A 224 6.74 -5.98 -14.01
N LEU A 225 6.67 -6.50 -12.79
CA LEU A 225 7.38 -7.72 -12.37
C LEU A 225 6.44 -8.76 -11.72
N PRO A 226 5.35 -9.21 -12.35
CA PRO A 226 4.50 -10.25 -11.75
C PRO A 226 5.32 -11.53 -11.48
N MET A 227 4.84 -12.39 -10.59
CA MET A 227 5.59 -13.61 -10.18
C MET A 227 5.95 -14.50 -11.38
N SER A 228 5.08 -14.59 -12.38
CA SER A 228 5.34 -15.31 -13.63
C SER A 228 6.53 -14.75 -14.43
N GLU A 229 6.76 -13.44 -14.42
CA GLU A 229 7.94 -12.84 -15.06
C GLU A 229 9.22 -13.13 -14.26
N MET A 230 9.14 -13.12 -12.93
CA MET A 230 10.28 -13.50 -12.08
C MET A 230 10.70 -14.96 -12.30
N GLU A 231 9.73 -15.86 -12.50
CA GLU A 231 9.97 -17.27 -12.85
C GLU A 231 10.60 -17.42 -14.24
N LYS A 232 10.10 -16.68 -15.25
CA LYS A 232 10.70 -16.66 -16.60
C LYS A 232 12.14 -16.15 -16.59
N LEU A 233 12.42 -15.14 -15.77
CA LEU A 233 13.77 -14.61 -15.55
C LEU A 233 14.67 -15.55 -14.73
N LYS A 234 14.12 -16.68 -14.23
CA LYS A 234 14.81 -17.67 -13.41
C LYS A 234 15.50 -17.06 -12.18
N VAL A 235 14.85 -16.06 -11.58
CA VAL A 235 15.37 -15.40 -10.38
C VAL A 235 15.36 -16.40 -9.23
N SER A 236 16.51 -16.63 -8.60
CA SER A 236 16.59 -17.50 -7.41
C SER A 236 15.80 -16.91 -6.25
N ARG A 237 15.39 -17.76 -5.30
CA ARG A 237 14.69 -17.31 -4.08
C ARG A 237 15.44 -16.16 -3.36
N PRO A 238 14.74 -15.34 -2.57
CA PRO A 238 15.37 -14.31 -1.77
C PRO A 238 16.34 -14.92 -0.76
N LEU A 239 17.57 -14.38 -0.67
CA LEU A 239 18.54 -14.84 0.32
C LEU A 239 18.03 -14.61 1.75
N SER A 240 18.31 -15.53 2.67
CA SER A 240 18.09 -15.32 4.12
C SER A 240 19.00 -14.21 4.65
N THR A 241 18.75 -13.74 5.88
CA THR A 241 19.59 -12.73 6.55
C THR A 241 21.04 -13.20 6.67
N VAL A 242 21.27 -14.49 6.95
CA VAL A 242 22.62 -15.06 7.09
C VAL A 242 23.31 -15.15 5.73
N GLU A 243 22.63 -15.67 4.71
CA GLU A 243 23.18 -15.76 3.35
C GLU A 243 23.48 -14.39 2.76
N PHE A 244 22.64 -13.39 3.05
CA PHE A 244 22.88 -12.03 2.59
C PHE A 244 24.08 -11.37 3.29
N ALA A 245 24.27 -11.63 4.60
CA ALA A 245 25.35 -11.04 5.39
C ALA A 245 26.73 -11.64 5.13
N PHE A 246 26.81 -12.96 4.89
CA PHE A 246 28.07 -13.68 4.73
C PHE A 246 28.34 -14.15 3.29
N GLY A 247 27.39 -13.94 2.39
CA GLY A 247 27.39 -14.53 1.05
C GLY A 247 26.86 -15.96 1.04
N THR A 248 26.57 -16.44 -0.16
CA THR A 248 26.11 -17.83 -0.38
C THR A 248 27.11 -18.61 -1.22
N ASN A 249 27.21 -19.92 -0.96
CA ASN A 249 28.01 -20.84 -1.76
C ASN A 249 27.24 -21.38 -2.97
N VAL A 250 25.95 -21.05 -3.09
CA VAL A 250 25.08 -21.50 -4.19
C VAL A 250 25.14 -20.49 -5.33
N SER A 251 25.26 -20.98 -6.57
CA SER A 251 25.17 -20.13 -7.76
C SER A 251 23.76 -19.54 -7.89
N LEU A 252 23.66 -18.22 -7.85
CA LEU A 252 22.39 -17.49 -8.03
C LEU A 252 22.02 -17.24 -9.49
N TYR A 253 22.93 -17.54 -10.42
CA TYR A 253 22.67 -17.46 -11.86
C TYR A 253 22.62 -18.87 -12.44
N SER A 254 21.68 -19.08 -13.36
CA SER A 254 21.50 -20.36 -14.04
C SER A 254 22.68 -20.64 -14.98
N GLY A 255 23.60 -21.53 -14.56
CA GLY A 255 24.62 -22.15 -15.40
C GLY A 255 24.29 -23.62 -15.66
N HIS A 256 24.82 -24.20 -16.75
CA HIS A 256 24.51 -25.53 -17.30
C HIS A 256 24.77 -26.75 -16.36
N THR A 257 25.20 -26.55 -15.11
CA THR A 257 25.63 -27.63 -14.21
C THR A 257 25.31 -27.42 -12.71
N GLY A 258 24.51 -26.41 -12.34
CA GLY A 258 24.17 -26.16 -10.92
C GLY A 258 22.83 -26.78 -10.51
N GLN A 259 22.75 -27.33 -9.29
CA GLN A 259 21.45 -27.61 -8.65
C GLN A 259 20.66 -26.30 -8.52
N ASN A 260 19.45 -26.32 -9.07
CA ASN A 260 18.57 -25.16 -9.12
C ASN A 260 17.95 -24.91 -7.74
N LEU A 261 17.86 -23.63 -7.37
CA LEU A 261 16.93 -23.13 -6.36
C LEU A 261 16.02 -22.13 -7.07
N THR A 262 15.25 -22.63 -8.04
CA THR A 262 14.22 -21.81 -8.68
C THR A 262 13.10 -21.54 -7.67
N TRP A 263 12.44 -20.39 -7.81
CA TRP A 263 11.25 -20.07 -7.01
C TRP A 263 10.15 -21.15 -7.11
N ALA A 264 10.09 -21.87 -8.24
CA ALA A 264 9.15 -22.95 -8.50
C ALA A 264 9.46 -24.23 -7.69
N GLU A 265 10.72 -24.48 -7.32
CA GLU A 265 11.14 -25.60 -6.46
C GLU A 265 10.89 -25.29 -4.97
N ARG A 266 9.71 -24.74 -4.66
CA ARG A 266 9.19 -24.46 -3.32
C ARG A 266 8.95 -25.76 -2.56
N LEU A 267 10.03 -26.37 -2.08
CA LEU A 267 10.05 -27.22 -0.90
C LEU A 267 11.49 -27.26 -0.34
N PRO A 268 11.93 -26.25 0.41
CA PRO A 268 12.80 -26.55 1.53
C PRO A 268 12.03 -27.54 2.40
N SER A 269 12.66 -28.62 2.82
CA SER A 269 12.09 -29.69 3.63
C SER A 269 11.67 -29.26 5.05
N GLY A 270 11.40 -27.97 5.29
CA GLY A 270 11.08 -27.40 6.60
C GLY A 270 10.36 -26.05 6.54
N LEU A 271 9.80 -25.67 7.69
CA LEU A 271 9.10 -24.40 7.92
C LEU A 271 10.08 -23.20 7.89
N LEU A 272 9.65 -22.07 7.33
CA LEU A 272 10.45 -20.85 7.28
C LEU A 272 10.54 -20.18 8.66
N ASP A 273 11.74 -19.76 9.06
CA ASP A 273 11.97 -19.06 10.34
C ASP A 273 12.25 -17.55 10.15
N ILE A 274 12.51 -16.85 11.26
CA ILE A 274 12.69 -15.40 11.26
C ILE A 274 13.90 -14.94 10.42
N THR A 275 14.92 -15.78 10.23
CA THR A 275 16.09 -15.46 9.41
C THR A 275 15.75 -15.42 7.92
N GLN A 276 14.62 -16.04 7.53
CA GLN A 276 14.07 -16.04 6.18
C GLN A 276 12.92 -15.02 6.04
N CYS A 277 12.82 -14.04 6.96
CA CYS A 277 11.76 -13.04 6.96
C CYS A 277 11.55 -12.35 5.60
N TYR A 278 12.62 -12.03 4.88
CA TYR A 278 12.52 -11.36 3.58
C TYR A 278 11.88 -12.26 2.50
N GLU A 279 12.15 -13.56 2.53
CA GLU A 279 11.49 -14.55 1.67
C GLU A 279 10.00 -14.70 2.00
N ILE A 280 9.68 -14.68 3.29
CA ILE A 280 8.29 -14.65 3.78
C ILE A 280 7.58 -13.39 3.29
N LEU A 281 8.22 -12.22 3.33
CA LEU A 281 7.67 -10.95 2.85
C LEU A 281 7.41 -10.96 1.34
N VAL A 282 8.37 -11.42 0.53
CA VAL A 282 8.21 -11.52 -0.92
C VAL A 282 6.97 -12.33 -1.29
N SER A 283 6.84 -13.53 -0.74
CA SER A 283 5.68 -14.40 -1.01
C SER A 283 4.37 -13.83 -0.45
N GLY A 284 4.41 -13.13 0.68
CA GLY A 284 3.24 -12.46 1.25
C GLY A 284 2.77 -11.28 0.40
N PHE A 285 3.70 -10.50 -0.17
CA PHE A 285 3.36 -9.36 -1.01
C PHE A 285 2.79 -9.76 -2.38
N ASP A 286 3.12 -10.96 -2.87
CA ASP A 286 2.46 -11.55 -4.03
C ASP A 286 0.97 -11.82 -3.73
N ILE A 287 0.67 -12.42 -2.58
CA ILE A 287 -0.71 -12.68 -2.13
C ILE A 287 -1.46 -11.37 -1.91
N TRP A 288 -0.82 -10.41 -1.24
CA TRP A 288 -1.36 -9.06 -1.05
C TRP A 288 -1.79 -8.41 -2.36
N ALA A 289 -0.95 -8.51 -3.38
CA ALA A 289 -1.26 -7.95 -4.69
C ALA A 289 -2.46 -8.63 -5.34
N GLN A 290 -2.66 -9.94 -5.13
CA GLN A 290 -3.86 -10.64 -5.59
C GLN A 290 -5.11 -10.16 -4.84
N VAL A 291 -5.02 -10.01 -3.51
CA VAL A 291 -6.12 -9.45 -2.68
C VAL A 291 -6.51 -8.06 -3.19
N MET A 292 -5.51 -7.19 -3.40
CA MET A 292 -5.75 -5.83 -3.85
C MET A 292 -6.23 -5.76 -5.30
N THR A 293 -5.73 -6.62 -6.18
CA THR A 293 -6.24 -6.78 -7.54
C THR A 293 -7.73 -7.13 -7.53
N PHE A 294 -8.14 -8.08 -6.69
CA PHE A 294 -9.56 -8.43 -6.55
C PHE A 294 -10.40 -7.23 -6.11
N ILE A 295 -10.00 -6.54 -5.03
CA ILE A 295 -10.76 -5.42 -4.46
C ILE A 295 -10.88 -4.25 -5.43
N PHE A 296 -9.81 -3.92 -6.15
CA PHE A 296 -9.79 -2.77 -7.05
C PHE A 296 -10.37 -3.07 -8.43
N ASN A 297 -10.46 -4.34 -8.82
CA ASN A 297 -11.28 -4.78 -9.94
C ASN A 297 -12.73 -5.04 -9.49
N ASP A 298 -13.30 -4.06 -8.79
CA ASP A 298 -14.67 -4.04 -8.27
C ASP A 298 -15.08 -5.16 -7.31
N GLY A 299 -14.16 -6.05 -6.91
CA GLY A 299 -14.39 -7.06 -5.88
C GLY A 299 -15.63 -7.89 -6.18
N ARG A 300 -16.53 -8.00 -5.20
CA ARG A 300 -17.79 -8.74 -5.37
C ARG A 300 -18.73 -8.11 -6.40
N ARG A 301 -18.53 -6.83 -6.76
CA ARG A 301 -19.39 -6.08 -7.69
C ARG A 301 -18.98 -6.29 -9.14
N ALA A 302 -17.83 -6.90 -9.40
CA ALA A 302 -17.44 -7.25 -10.74
C ALA A 302 -18.46 -8.22 -11.38
N PRO A 303 -18.66 -8.15 -12.71
CA PRO A 303 -19.61 -9.02 -13.41
C PRO A 303 -19.41 -10.51 -13.08
N GLY A 304 -20.49 -11.20 -12.71
CA GLY A 304 -20.47 -12.63 -12.38
C GLY A 304 -19.92 -12.99 -10.99
N MET A 305 -19.37 -12.05 -10.22
CA MET A 305 -18.81 -12.35 -8.89
C MET A 305 -19.86 -12.62 -7.81
N CYS A 306 -21.11 -12.22 -8.03
CA CYS A 306 -22.23 -12.56 -7.15
C CYS A 306 -22.88 -13.90 -7.49
N ALA A 307 -22.50 -14.54 -8.60
CA ALA A 307 -23.04 -15.84 -9.01
C ALA A 307 -22.73 -16.93 -7.95
N PRO A 308 -23.56 -17.98 -7.84
CA PRO A 308 -23.41 -19.02 -6.83
C PRO A 308 -22.00 -19.62 -6.76
N GLU A 309 -21.39 -19.91 -7.91
CA GLU A 309 -20.05 -20.51 -8.03
C GLU A 309 -18.91 -19.59 -7.58
N ASN A 310 -19.13 -18.27 -7.61
CA ASN A 310 -18.14 -17.25 -7.25
C ASN A 310 -18.32 -16.70 -5.83
N CYS A 311 -19.37 -17.13 -5.12
CA CYS A 311 -19.58 -16.77 -3.73
C CYS A 311 -18.39 -17.19 -2.84
N PRO A 312 -18.04 -16.41 -1.80
CA PRO A 312 -16.78 -16.58 -1.09
C PRO A 312 -16.64 -17.90 -0.32
N TRP A 313 -17.74 -18.56 0.04
CA TRP A 313 -17.73 -19.88 0.66
C TRP A 313 -17.57 -21.05 -0.31
N VAL A 314 -17.66 -20.81 -1.62
CA VAL A 314 -17.54 -21.86 -2.62
C VAL A 314 -16.06 -22.19 -2.86
N PRO A 315 -15.65 -23.46 -2.69
CA PRO A 315 -14.29 -23.89 -3.00
C PRO A 315 -13.94 -23.59 -4.46
N GLY A 316 -12.80 -22.95 -4.69
CA GLY A 316 -12.35 -22.59 -6.04
C GLY A 316 -12.81 -21.21 -6.51
N SER A 317 -13.74 -20.53 -5.80
CA SER A 317 -14.04 -19.12 -6.06
C SER A 317 -12.77 -18.26 -5.92
N PRO A 318 -12.67 -17.12 -6.62
CA PRO A 318 -11.50 -16.24 -6.52
C PRO A 318 -11.14 -15.89 -5.07
N TRP A 319 -12.14 -15.55 -4.26
CA TRP A 319 -11.95 -15.26 -2.84
C TRP A 319 -11.42 -16.47 -2.06
N SER A 320 -12.03 -17.65 -2.24
CA SER A 320 -11.65 -18.88 -1.53
C SER A 320 -10.22 -19.31 -1.87
N ARG A 321 -9.81 -19.18 -3.14
CA ARG A 321 -8.45 -19.48 -3.59
C ARG A 321 -7.42 -18.57 -2.92
N THR A 322 -7.65 -17.25 -2.93
CA THR A 322 -6.74 -16.29 -2.30
C THR A 322 -6.67 -16.49 -0.78
N LYS A 323 -7.80 -16.74 -0.10
CA LYS A 323 -7.83 -17.08 1.32
C LYS A 323 -7.05 -18.37 1.61
N ALA A 324 -7.25 -19.43 0.83
CA ALA A 324 -6.50 -20.68 0.99
C ALA A 324 -4.99 -20.51 0.75
N GLN A 325 -4.59 -19.65 -0.19
CA GLN A 325 -3.18 -19.31 -0.41
C GLN A 325 -2.58 -18.57 0.78
N LEU A 326 -3.30 -17.60 1.36
CA LEU A 326 -2.89 -16.87 2.55
C LEU A 326 -2.71 -17.80 3.77
N GLU A 327 -3.64 -18.72 3.99
CA GLU A 327 -3.53 -19.70 5.09
C GLU A 327 -2.38 -20.69 4.87
N ARG A 328 -2.16 -21.15 3.62
CA ARG A 328 -0.99 -21.98 3.29
C ARG A 328 0.32 -21.25 3.52
N TRP A 329 0.39 -19.97 3.13
CA TRP A 329 1.56 -19.13 3.38
C TRP A 329 1.82 -18.95 4.88
N ARG A 330 0.77 -18.75 5.68
CA ARG A 330 0.88 -18.67 7.14
C ARG A 330 1.33 -19.99 7.77
N ALA A 331 0.83 -21.12 7.26
CA ALA A 331 1.20 -22.47 7.72
C ALA A 331 2.61 -22.90 7.31
N GLY A 332 3.18 -22.33 6.24
CA GLY A 332 4.57 -22.55 5.81
C GLY A 332 5.62 -21.91 6.71
N GLN A 333 5.20 -21.15 7.72
CA GLN A 333 6.06 -20.45 8.68
C GLN A 333 6.19 -21.25 9.98
N HIS A 334 7.33 -21.13 10.65
CA HIS A 334 7.50 -21.69 12.00
C HIS A 334 6.52 -21.03 12.96
N ASN A 335 5.92 -21.81 13.86
CA ASN A 335 4.91 -21.33 14.83
C ASN A 335 5.37 -20.19 15.77
N ARG A 336 6.67 -19.89 15.83
CA ARG A 336 7.25 -18.77 16.60
C ARG A 336 6.98 -17.43 15.94
N LEU A 337 6.68 -17.43 14.64
CA LEU A 337 6.37 -16.23 13.86
C LEU A 337 4.90 -15.80 13.98
N HIS A 338 4.08 -16.58 14.69
CA HIS A 338 2.65 -16.30 14.79
C HIS A 338 2.35 -15.42 16.01
N TYR A 339 1.93 -14.19 15.76
CA TYR A 339 1.19 -13.38 16.72
C TYR A 339 -0.26 -13.90 16.86
N PRO A 340 -0.95 -13.74 18.00
CA PRO A 340 -0.45 -13.28 19.31
C PRO A 340 0.20 -14.39 20.16
N SER A 341 0.33 -15.62 19.63
CA SER A 341 0.94 -16.74 20.35
C SER A 341 2.38 -16.47 20.80
N ASN A 342 3.07 -15.56 20.10
CA ASN A 342 4.37 -15.03 20.46
C ASN A 342 4.32 -13.50 20.46
N SER A 343 5.05 -12.88 21.37
CA SER A 343 5.09 -11.43 21.52
C SER A 343 6.15 -10.76 20.64
N VAL A 344 5.94 -9.47 20.38
CA VAL A 344 6.94 -8.59 19.74
C VAL A 344 8.18 -8.50 20.61
N ALA A 345 8.00 -8.44 21.93
CA ALA A 345 9.09 -8.34 22.91
C ALA A 345 10.16 -9.42 22.72
N ILE A 346 9.76 -10.69 22.54
CA ILE A 346 10.71 -11.80 22.33
C ILE A 346 11.54 -11.57 21.06
N HIS A 347 10.89 -11.23 19.96
CA HIS A 347 11.57 -10.99 18.68
C HIS A 347 12.44 -9.72 18.72
N MET A 348 12.04 -8.70 19.48
CA MET A 348 12.87 -7.53 19.74
C MET A 348 14.17 -7.88 20.45
N THR A 349 14.13 -8.76 21.46
CA THR A 349 15.36 -9.21 22.14
C THR A 349 16.33 -9.93 21.20
N LEU A 350 15.81 -10.53 20.13
CA LEU A 350 16.57 -11.23 19.10
C LEU A 350 17.00 -10.32 17.93
N GLY A 351 16.61 -9.03 17.93
CA GLY A 351 16.92 -8.09 16.85
C GLY A 351 16.02 -8.24 15.61
N TYR A 352 14.83 -8.83 15.76
CA TYR A 352 13.88 -9.10 14.67
C TYR A 352 12.46 -8.57 14.95
N GLY A 353 12.27 -7.67 15.91
CA GLY A 353 10.93 -7.22 16.29
C GLY A 353 10.20 -6.49 15.16
N GLU A 354 10.90 -5.66 14.38
CA GLU A 354 10.35 -5.02 13.19
C GLU A 354 9.93 -6.05 12.12
N SER A 355 10.80 -7.02 11.80
CA SER A 355 10.48 -8.05 10.80
C SER A 355 9.31 -8.93 11.24
N PHE A 356 9.27 -9.33 12.51
CA PHE A 356 8.15 -10.09 13.09
C PHE A 356 6.85 -9.30 13.01
N THR A 357 6.88 -8.03 13.37
CA THR A 357 5.74 -7.12 13.29
C THR A 357 5.25 -7.03 11.85
N TYR A 358 6.15 -6.77 10.90
CA TYR A 358 5.81 -6.56 9.49
C TYR A 358 5.13 -7.80 8.86
N ILE A 359 5.66 -9.01 9.10
CA ILE A 359 5.07 -10.26 8.58
C ILE A 359 3.64 -10.46 9.11
N ASN A 360 3.43 -10.20 10.40
CA ASN A 360 2.11 -10.36 11.00
C ASN A 360 1.11 -9.30 10.52
N LEU A 361 1.55 -8.04 10.35
CA LEU A 361 0.73 -6.99 9.75
C LEU A 361 0.27 -7.37 8.34
N LEU A 362 1.17 -7.91 7.51
CA LEU A 362 0.84 -8.36 6.16
C LEU A 362 -0.24 -9.46 6.14
N TYR A 363 -0.14 -10.44 7.07
CA TYR A 363 -1.16 -11.49 7.23
C TYR A 363 -2.53 -10.91 7.60
N TYR A 364 -2.58 -10.11 8.66
CA TYR A 364 -3.84 -9.60 9.19
C TYR A 364 -4.47 -8.56 8.27
N LEU A 365 -3.68 -7.71 7.63
CA LEU A 365 -4.23 -6.74 6.67
C LEU A 365 -4.83 -7.47 5.46
N SER A 366 -4.16 -8.49 4.92
CA SER A 366 -4.70 -9.30 3.82
C SER A 366 -6.02 -9.98 4.22
N THR A 367 -6.09 -10.53 5.44
CA THR A 367 -7.33 -11.12 6.00
C THR A 367 -8.42 -10.06 6.14
N LEU A 368 -8.12 -8.90 6.73
CA LEU A 368 -9.07 -7.81 6.91
C LEU A 368 -9.66 -7.37 5.56
N MET A 369 -8.81 -7.14 4.57
CA MET A 369 -9.24 -6.65 3.25
C MET A 369 -10.12 -7.66 2.51
N LEU A 370 -9.79 -8.96 2.56
CA LEU A 370 -10.60 -10.03 1.95
C LEU A 370 -12.02 -10.08 2.53
N HIS A 371 -12.16 -10.01 3.85
CA HIS A 371 -13.47 -10.16 4.50
C HIS A 371 -14.30 -8.88 4.40
N ARG A 372 -13.65 -7.71 4.54
CA ARG A 372 -14.33 -6.39 4.57
C ARG A 372 -15.21 -6.14 3.36
N GLU A 373 -14.80 -6.58 2.16
CA GLU A 373 -15.53 -6.36 0.91
C GLU A 373 -16.99 -6.84 0.94
N TYR A 374 -17.26 -7.89 1.71
CA TYR A 374 -18.57 -8.52 1.82
C TYR A 374 -19.44 -7.98 2.96
N PHE A 375 -18.89 -7.15 3.86
CA PHE A 375 -19.68 -6.59 4.95
C PHE A 375 -20.44 -5.33 4.53
N PRO A 376 -21.63 -5.07 5.11
CA PRO A 376 -22.39 -3.85 4.88
C PRO A 376 -21.57 -2.60 5.24
N PHE A 377 -21.52 -1.65 4.30
CA PHE A 377 -20.92 -0.33 4.58
C PHE A 377 -21.75 0.48 5.59
N MET A 378 -23.09 0.37 5.49
CA MET A 378 -24.07 1.00 6.39
C MET A 378 -24.93 -0.06 7.09
N PRO A 379 -24.45 -0.68 8.18
CA PRO A 379 -25.29 -1.53 9.01
C PRO A 379 -26.25 -0.69 9.85
N THR A 380 -27.29 -1.33 10.41
CA THR A 380 -28.11 -0.73 11.47
C THR A 380 -27.63 -1.16 12.86
N ALA A 381 -28.04 -0.47 13.91
CA ALA A 381 -27.70 -0.84 15.29
C ALA A 381 -28.17 -2.25 15.68
N GLU A 382 -29.24 -2.75 15.04
CA GLU A 382 -29.78 -4.09 15.24
C GLU A 382 -29.14 -5.15 14.34
N SER A 383 -28.32 -4.75 13.38
CA SER A 383 -27.72 -5.67 12.41
C SER A 383 -26.72 -6.60 13.10
N GLY A 384 -26.91 -7.90 12.89
CA GLY A 384 -25.89 -8.91 13.17
C GLY A 384 -25.02 -9.18 11.93
N PRO A 385 -23.97 -10.01 12.07
CA PRO A 385 -23.11 -10.42 10.96
C PRO A 385 -23.95 -10.91 9.79
N ARG A 386 -23.74 -10.31 8.63
CA ARG A 386 -24.45 -10.65 7.39
C ARG A 386 -23.65 -10.16 6.20
N GLY A 387 -23.99 -10.70 5.05
CA GLY A 387 -23.41 -10.30 3.79
C GLY A 387 -23.86 -8.93 3.29
N PRO A 388 -23.50 -8.63 2.03
CA PRO A 388 -23.91 -7.40 1.40
C PRO A 388 -25.42 -7.23 1.47
N VAL A 389 -25.85 -6.05 1.88
CA VAL A 389 -27.27 -5.64 1.89
C VAL A 389 -27.56 -4.64 0.76
N ASP A 390 -26.53 -4.27 0.02
CA ASP A 390 -26.55 -3.33 -1.09
C ASP A 390 -26.20 -4.05 -2.41
N HIS A 391 -26.88 -3.67 -3.49
CA HIS A 391 -26.72 -4.30 -4.80
C HIS A 391 -25.28 -4.15 -5.35
N PRO A 392 -24.77 -5.15 -6.09
CA PRO A 392 -25.38 -6.46 -6.35
C PRO A 392 -25.35 -7.36 -5.10
N LEU A 393 -26.44 -8.14 -4.91
CA LEU A 393 -26.54 -9.10 -3.81
C LEU A 393 -25.96 -10.45 -4.26
N LEU A 394 -25.44 -11.22 -3.31
CA LEU A 394 -25.01 -12.60 -3.60
C LEU A 394 -26.22 -13.45 -3.99
N GLU A 395 -26.07 -14.24 -5.05
CA GLU A 395 -27.15 -15.05 -5.64
C GLU A 395 -27.34 -16.39 -4.93
N ALA A 396 -26.44 -16.74 -4.01
CA ALA A 396 -26.55 -17.90 -3.14
C ALA A 396 -26.60 -17.50 -1.66
N GLU A 397 -27.34 -18.28 -0.88
CA GLU A 397 -27.36 -18.14 0.58
C GLU A 397 -26.07 -18.71 1.17
N ALA A 398 -25.51 -18.00 2.15
CA ALA A 398 -24.31 -18.45 2.84
C ALA A 398 -24.62 -19.67 3.73
N PRO A 399 -23.67 -20.61 3.90
CA PRO A 399 -23.80 -21.67 4.88
C PRO A 399 -24.06 -21.12 6.28
N VAL A 400 -24.83 -21.86 7.10
CA VAL A 400 -25.12 -21.49 8.49
C VAL A 400 -23.81 -21.26 9.25
N GLY A 401 -23.71 -20.11 9.92
CA GLY A 401 -22.51 -19.74 10.70
C GLY A 401 -21.38 -19.07 9.91
N TRP A 402 -21.51 -18.95 8.58
CA TRP A 402 -20.44 -18.39 7.75
C TRP A 402 -20.18 -16.91 8.05
N TRP A 403 -21.24 -16.10 8.18
CA TRP A 403 -21.10 -14.67 8.47
C TRP A 403 -20.55 -14.41 9.88
N GLU A 404 -20.93 -15.21 10.86
CA GLU A 404 -20.42 -15.13 12.23
C GLU A 404 -18.93 -15.48 12.31
N SER A 405 -18.49 -16.47 11.51
CA SER A 405 -17.08 -16.87 11.41
C SER A 405 -16.27 -15.81 10.66
N SER A 406 -16.81 -15.31 9.55
CA SER A 406 -16.22 -14.24 8.74
C SER A 406 -16.06 -12.93 9.53
N ALA A 407 -17.06 -12.57 10.35
CA ALA A 407 -16.96 -11.43 11.27
C ALA A 407 -15.86 -11.64 12.31
N LEU A 408 -15.79 -12.84 12.91
CA LEU A 408 -14.76 -13.15 13.89
C LEU A 408 -13.36 -12.96 13.29
N GLU A 409 -13.11 -13.47 12.09
CA GLU A 409 -11.82 -13.32 11.40
C GLU A 409 -11.49 -11.85 11.08
N LEU A 410 -12.45 -11.11 10.50
CA LEU A 410 -12.29 -9.69 10.15
C LEU A 410 -11.92 -8.83 11.36
N PHE A 411 -12.72 -8.91 12.42
CA PHE A 411 -12.54 -8.06 13.58
C PHE A 411 -11.38 -8.52 14.48
N SER A 412 -11.06 -9.82 14.50
CA SER A 412 -9.83 -10.31 15.14
C SER A 412 -8.59 -9.81 14.41
N ALA A 413 -8.59 -9.76 13.08
CA ALA A 413 -7.48 -9.21 12.31
C ALA A 413 -7.27 -7.71 12.62
N ALA A 414 -8.36 -6.92 12.67
CA ALA A 414 -8.31 -5.51 13.05
C ALA A 414 -7.79 -5.31 14.49
N GLU A 415 -8.22 -6.15 15.43
CA GLU A 415 -7.72 -6.14 16.81
C GLU A 415 -6.21 -6.47 16.88
N HIS A 416 -5.77 -7.53 16.18
CA HIS A 416 -4.37 -7.93 16.21
C HIS A 416 -3.47 -6.88 15.58
N ILE A 417 -3.87 -6.20 14.49
CA ILE A 417 -3.10 -5.08 13.93
C ILE A 417 -2.94 -3.97 14.97
N ALA A 418 -4.02 -3.55 15.62
CA ALA A 418 -3.98 -2.48 16.61
C ALA A 418 -3.09 -2.82 17.81
N ARG A 419 -3.24 -4.03 18.38
CA ARG A 419 -2.41 -4.52 19.50
C ARG A 419 -0.94 -4.65 19.10
N LEU A 420 -0.68 -5.23 17.93
CA LEU A 420 0.68 -5.47 17.45
C LEU A 420 1.44 -4.15 17.23
N LEU A 421 0.80 -3.15 16.63
CA LEU A 421 1.39 -1.81 16.47
C LEU A 421 1.67 -1.14 17.81
N HIS A 422 0.72 -1.22 18.75
CA HIS A 422 0.89 -0.68 20.09
C HIS A 422 2.06 -1.37 20.82
N GLU A 423 2.08 -2.70 20.85
CA GLU A 423 3.15 -3.49 21.49
C GLU A 423 4.52 -3.24 20.83
N ALA A 424 4.56 -3.14 19.51
CA ALA A 424 5.78 -2.78 18.78
C ALA A 424 6.31 -1.41 19.17
N SER A 425 5.43 -0.42 19.37
CA SER A 425 5.80 0.90 19.84
C SER A 425 6.40 0.84 21.25
N GLU A 426 5.75 0.15 22.18
CA GLU A 426 6.18 -0.01 23.57
C GLU A 426 7.54 -0.74 23.68
N CYS A 427 7.80 -1.69 22.79
CA CYS A 427 9.05 -2.47 22.79
C CYS A 427 10.20 -1.78 22.03
N GLY A 428 10.00 -0.61 21.43
CA GLY A 428 10.99 0.08 20.58
C GLY A 428 11.11 -0.46 19.15
N ALA A 429 10.23 -1.39 18.76
CA ALA A 429 10.09 -1.96 17.40
C ALA A 429 9.23 -1.09 16.47
N HIS A 430 9.01 0.18 16.84
CA HIS A 430 8.13 1.10 16.15
C HIS A 430 8.51 1.22 14.66
N LEU A 431 7.53 1.03 13.76
CA LEU A 431 7.68 1.10 12.31
C LEU A 431 6.86 2.26 11.78
N MET A 432 7.39 2.99 10.81
CA MET A 432 6.76 4.19 10.21
C MET A 432 6.84 4.14 8.70
N THR A 433 6.58 2.98 8.07
CA THR A 433 6.54 2.89 6.61
C THR A 433 5.11 3.10 6.08
N PRO A 434 4.93 3.60 4.85
CA PRO A 434 3.59 3.84 4.30
C PRO A 434 2.65 2.62 4.38
N PHE A 435 3.14 1.40 4.14
CA PHE A 435 2.33 0.19 4.29
C PHE A 435 1.83 -0.01 5.72
N VAL A 436 2.70 0.15 6.72
CA VAL A 436 2.33 0.03 8.14
C VAL A 436 1.32 1.12 8.54
N GLY A 437 1.46 2.34 8.01
CA GLY A 437 0.47 3.39 8.17
C GLY A 437 -0.91 3.01 7.64
N PHE A 438 -0.97 2.33 6.49
CA PHE A 438 -2.23 1.83 5.95
C PHE A 438 -2.81 0.68 6.78
N CYS A 439 -1.97 -0.18 7.38
CA CYS A 439 -2.43 -1.17 8.36
C CYS A 439 -3.15 -0.48 9.53
N ALA A 440 -2.54 0.56 10.10
CA ALA A 440 -3.12 1.33 11.21
C ALA A 440 -4.45 1.99 10.80
N PHE A 441 -4.51 2.62 9.63
CA PHE A 441 -5.73 3.21 9.08
C PHE A 441 -6.85 2.19 8.92
N SER A 442 -6.58 1.06 8.28
CA SER A 442 -7.56 0.00 8.03
C SER A 442 -8.09 -0.62 9.33
N ALA A 443 -7.19 -0.88 10.29
CA ALA A 443 -7.57 -1.38 11.60
C ALA A 443 -8.36 -0.35 12.41
N SER A 444 -7.96 0.92 12.40
CA SER A 444 -8.69 2.01 13.06
C SER A 444 -10.11 2.11 12.53
N TYR A 445 -10.28 2.05 11.20
CA TYR A 445 -11.58 2.14 10.56
C TYR A 445 -12.49 0.96 10.95
N MET A 446 -11.98 -0.27 10.94
CA MET A 446 -12.79 -1.44 11.32
C MET A 446 -13.09 -1.49 12.82
N ASN A 447 -12.18 -1.01 13.68
CA ASN A 447 -12.45 -0.86 15.11
C ASN A 447 -13.50 0.25 15.38
N LEU A 448 -13.45 1.37 14.66
CA LEU A 448 -14.50 2.40 14.67
C LEU A 448 -15.86 1.81 14.25
N TYR A 449 -15.88 1.05 13.15
CA TYR A 449 -17.09 0.40 12.65
C TYR A 449 -17.72 -0.48 13.74
N ILE A 450 -16.94 -1.38 14.36
CA ILE A 450 -17.50 -2.31 15.33
C ILE A 450 -17.79 -1.67 16.69
N TYR A 451 -17.09 -0.59 17.05
CA TYR A 451 -17.43 0.22 18.21
C TYR A 451 -18.85 0.83 18.08
N ARG A 452 -19.19 1.36 16.89
CA ARG A 452 -20.51 1.95 16.63
C ARG A 452 -21.61 0.90 16.40
N PHE A 453 -21.26 -0.27 15.88
CA PHE A 453 -22.20 -1.35 15.55
C PHE A 453 -21.81 -2.70 16.17
N PRO A 454 -21.73 -2.82 17.51
CA PRO A 454 -21.13 -3.97 18.19
C PRO A 454 -21.81 -5.32 17.89
N ARG A 455 -23.09 -5.30 17.50
CA ARG A 455 -23.83 -6.51 17.09
C ARG A 455 -23.28 -7.13 15.81
N MET A 456 -22.58 -6.39 14.96
CA MET A 456 -21.93 -6.91 13.74
C MET A 456 -20.78 -7.89 14.02
N ASN A 457 -20.32 -7.97 15.27
CA ASN A 457 -19.41 -9.01 15.76
C ASN A 457 -19.97 -9.66 17.04
N LEU A 458 -21.29 -9.70 17.17
CA LEU A 458 -21.99 -10.36 18.28
C LEU A 458 -21.54 -9.89 19.68
N GLY A 459 -21.08 -8.62 19.80
CA GLY A 459 -20.58 -8.07 21.05
C GLY A 459 -19.21 -8.60 21.50
N ARG A 460 -18.46 -9.29 20.63
CA ARG A 460 -17.16 -9.91 20.96
C ARG A 460 -15.97 -8.94 21.03
N SER A 461 -16.17 -7.66 20.72
CA SER A 461 -15.11 -6.64 20.65
C SER A 461 -15.28 -5.52 21.68
N PRO A 462 -15.22 -5.81 23.00
CA PRO A 462 -15.46 -4.80 24.04
C PRO A 462 -14.40 -3.70 24.08
N GLN A 463 -13.20 -3.94 23.54
CA GLN A 463 -12.07 -3.00 23.52
C GLN A 463 -11.98 -2.20 22.20
N ALA A 464 -12.98 -2.26 21.33
CA ALA A 464 -12.93 -1.66 19.99
C ALA A 464 -12.57 -0.16 20.01
N GLU A 465 -13.14 0.60 20.96
CA GLU A 465 -12.82 2.03 21.11
C GLU A 465 -11.36 2.26 21.48
N GLN A 466 -10.83 1.48 22.42
CA GLN A 466 -9.42 1.57 22.84
C GLN A 466 -8.48 1.22 21.68
N LEU A 467 -8.78 0.15 20.95
CA LEU A 467 -7.98 -0.31 19.80
C LEU A 467 -8.03 0.70 18.65
N MET A 468 -9.20 1.30 18.38
CA MET A 468 -9.34 2.43 17.46
C MET A 468 -8.43 3.59 17.89
N ASN A 469 -8.45 3.96 19.16
CA ASN A 469 -7.66 5.08 19.66
C ASN A 469 -6.14 4.80 19.61
N PHE A 470 -5.70 3.55 19.81
CA PHE A 470 -4.29 3.17 19.59
C PHE A 470 -3.84 3.41 18.15
N CYS A 471 -4.64 2.97 17.18
CA CYS A 471 -4.33 3.21 15.76
C CYS A 471 -4.40 4.70 15.39
N LEU A 472 -5.36 5.44 15.95
CA LEU A 472 -5.47 6.88 15.71
C LEU A 472 -4.26 7.64 16.27
N ALA A 473 -3.81 7.31 17.48
CA ALA A 473 -2.61 7.89 18.08
C ALA A 473 -1.37 7.61 17.21
N TYR A 474 -1.21 6.36 16.75
CA TYR A 474 -0.16 5.99 15.80
C TYR A 474 -0.23 6.84 14.52
N LEU A 475 -1.42 7.08 13.95
CA LEU A 475 -1.57 7.87 12.73
C LEU A 475 -1.30 9.36 12.93
N GLU A 476 -1.59 9.89 14.12
CA GLU A 476 -1.27 11.26 14.49
C GLU A 476 0.26 11.46 14.62
N GLU A 477 1.00 10.45 15.06
CA GLU A 477 2.48 10.44 14.97
C GLU A 477 2.94 10.29 13.51
N PHE A 478 2.35 9.34 12.78
CA PHE A 478 2.70 9.03 11.40
C PHE A 478 2.59 10.24 10.47
N ARG A 479 1.55 11.09 10.62
CA ARG A 479 1.37 12.27 9.77
C ARG A 479 2.49 13.32 9.92
N HIS A 480 3.26 13.27 11.00
CA HIS A 480 4.45 14.12 11.18
C HIS A 480 5.65 13.62 10.37
N VAL A 481 5.68 12.33 10.05
CA VAL A 481 6.72 11.70 9.22
C VAL A 481 6.33 11.75 7.74
N TRP A 482 5.06 11.48 7.43
CA TRP A 482 4.55 11.34 6.07
C TRP A 482 3.26 12.09 5.88
N LYS A 483 3.18 12.90 4.83
CA LYS A 483 1.96 13.65 4.47
C LYS A 483 0.75 12.74 4.26
N LEU A 484 0.98 11.48 3.88
CA LEU A 484 -0.07 10.47 3.70
C LEU A 484 -0.97 10.32 4.94
N GLY A 485 -0.41 10.49 6.14
CA GLY A 485 -1.17 10.41 7.39
C GLY A 485 -2.26 11.47 7.53
N GLU A 486 -2.06 12.68 6.99
CA GLU A 486 -3.06 13.76 7.07
C GLU A 486 -4.39 13.35 6.47
N ALA A 487 -4.33 12.71 5.29
CA ALA A 487 -5.52 12.32 4.55
C ALA A 487 -6.22 11.11 5.21
N TRP A 488 -5.47 10.14 5.72
CA TRP A 488 -6.05 9.02 6.49
C TRP A 488 -6.73 9.47 7.77
N VAL A 489 -6.10 10.35 8.54
CA VAL A 489 -6.71 10.94 9.74
C VAL A 489 -7.98 11.71 9.38
N SER A 490 -7.97 12.48 8.29
CA SER A 490 -9.17 13.17 7.80
C SER A 490 -10.29 12.19 7.44
N THR A 491 -10.01 11.15 6.66
CA THR A 491 -11.01 10.13 6.30
C THR A 491 -11.59 9.43 7.52
N LEU A 492 -10.78 9.10 8.53
CA LEU A 492 -11.27 8.52 9.79
C LEU A 492 -12.21 9.46 10.55
N LYS A 493 -11.92 10.77 10.57
CA LYS A 493 -12.80 11.77 11.20
C LYS A 493 -14.16 11.83 10.51
N HIS A 494 -14.19 11.81 9.18
CA HIS A 494 -15.44 11.80 8.41
C HIS A 494 -16.22 10.49 8.60
N ALA A 495 -15.53 9.33 8.58
CA ALA A 495 -16.16 8.04 8.88
C ALA A 495 -16.74 8.00 10.30
N SER A 496 -16.03 8.57 11.29
CA SER A 496 -16.52 8.65 12.67
C SER A 496 -17.77 9.49 12.76
N LEU A 497 -17.79 10.65 12.09
CA LEU A 497 -18.97 11.51 12.02
C LEU A 497 -20.16 10.80 11.38
N LEU A 498 -19.94 10.10 10.26
CA LEU A 498 -20.98 9.33 9.58
C LEU A 498 -21.55 8.24 10.50
N TYR A 499 -20.71 7.40 11.08
CA TYR A 499 -21.16 6.27 11.90
C TYR A 499 -21.74 6.70 13.25
N GLU A 500 -21.26 7.79 13.83
CA GLU A 500 -21.93 8.43 14.95
C GLU A 500 -23.37 8.79 14.59
N ARG A 501 -23.56 9.60 13.54
CA ARG A 501 -24.88 10.05 13.11
C ARG A 501 -25.78 8.90 12.70
N ALA A 502 -25.26 7.90 11.99
CA ALA A 502 -26.02 6.72 11.58
C ALA A 502 -26.46 5.87 12.77
N SER A 503 -25.64 5.79 13.84
CA SER A 503 -25.99 5.06 15.06
C SER A 503 -27.03 5.80 15.92
N THR A 504 -27.04 7.14 15.91
CA THR A 504 -27.92 7.97 16.76
C THR A 504 -29.20 8.44 16.06
N ASP A 505 -29.11 8.90 14.80
CA ASP A 505 -30.21 9.43 13.98
C ASP A 505 -30.64 8.39 12.94
N ARG A 506 -31.37 7.39 13.43
CA ARG A 506 -31.77 6.22 12.63
C ARG A 506 -32.64 6.59 11.44
N GLY A 507 -33.46 7.64 11.54
CA GLY A 507 -34.40 8.02 10.49
C GLY A 507 -33.72 8.56 9.25
N ARG A 508 -32.68 9.39 9.43
CA ARG A 508 -31.96 10.03 8.33
C ARG A 508 -31.13 9.07 7.47
N TYR A 509 -30.55 8.05 8.11
CA TYR A 509 -29.62 7.13 7.45
C TYR A 509 -30.23 5.77 7.11
N LEU A 510 -31.53 5.57 7.38
CA LEU A 510 -32.23 4.32 7.05
C LEU A 510 -32.27 4.11 5.52
N GLY A 511 -31.87 2.92 5.08
CA GLY A 511 -31.87 2.55 3.66
C GLY A 511 -30.72 3.16 2.84
N LYS A 512 -29.85 3.95 3.46
CA LYS A 512 -28.63 4.44 2.81
C LYS A 512 -27.62 3.32 2.65
N SER A 513 -26.86 3.36 1.56
CA SER A 513 -25.86 2.36 1.20
C SER A 513 -24.51 3.01 0.89
N ARG A 514 -23.53 2.21 0.47
CA ARG A 514 -22.24 2.75 -0.02
C ARG A 514 -22.38 3.68 -1.22
N GLN A 515 -23.45 3.55 -2.02
CA GLN A 515 -23.70 4.41 -3.18
C GLN A 515 -24.01 5.85 -2.78
N ASP A 516 -24.58 6.07 -1.60
CA ASP A 516 -24.83 7.41 -1.06
C ASP A 516 -23.55 8.09 -0.52
N PHE A 517 -22.45 7.33 -0.39
CA PHE A 517 -21.18 7.75 0.21
C PHE A 517 -19.99 7.25 -0.61
N ASP A 518 -20.07 7.34 -1.94
CA ASP A 518 -19.10 6.71 -2.84
C ASP A 518 -17.68 7.27 -2.65
N HIS A 519 -17.52 8.59 -2.48
CA HIS A 519 -16.19 9.17 -2.26
C HIS A 519 -15.58 8.71 -0.94
N LEU A 520 -16.37 8.66 0.13
CA LEU A 520 -15.91 8.16 1.42
C LEU A 520 -15.58 6.66 1.33
N HIS A 521 -16.46 5.87 0.71
CA HIS A 521 -16.26 4.43 0.50
C HIS A 521 -14.95 4.16 -0.26
N GLN A 522 -14.72 4.85 -1.38
CA GLN A 522 -13.48 4.74 -2.15
C GLN A 522 -12.25 5.11 -1.32
N SER A 523 -12.31 6.20 -0.55
CA SER A 523 -11.19 6.66 0.28
C SER A 523 -10.78 5.67 1.37
N ILE A 524 -11.67 4.77 1.79
CA ILE A 524 -11.36 3.73 2.78
C ILE A 524 -10.59 2.56 2.15
N HIS A 525 -10.77 2.33 0.85
CA HIS A 525 -10.00 1.33 0.11
C HIS A 525 -8.70 1.90 -0.46
N GLU A 526 -8.60 3.21 -0.65
CA GLU A 526 -7.53 3.84 -1.42
C GLU A 526 -6.20 3.96 -0.66
N PHE A 527 -5.19 3.26 -1.17
CA PHE A 527 -3.82 3.22 -0.65
C PHE A 527 -2.98 4.48 -0.96
N ARG A 528 -3.46 5.33 -1.89
CA ARG A 528 -2.72 6.45 -2.51
C ARG A 528 -3.18 7.85 -2.06
N VAL A 529 -4.34 7.90 -1.41
CA VAL A 529 -5.19 9.02 -0.97
C VAL A 529 -4.99 10.40 -1.62
N VAL A 530 -5.99 10.78 -2.41
CA VAL A 530 -6.33 12.17 -2.73
C VAL A 530 -7.18 12.75 -1.59
N ASP A 531 -6.96 14.01 -1.20
CA ASP A 531 -7.81 14.64 -0.17
C ASP A 531 -9.20 14.92 -0.77
N ARG A 532 -10.21 14.20 -0.27
CA ARG A 532 -11.62 14.29 -0.69
C ARG A 532 -12.52 14.78 0.45
N SER A 533 -11.97 15.48 1.44
CA SER A 533 -12.67 15.89 2.66
C SER A 533 -13.95 16.68 2.37
N ASN A 534 -13.91 17.61 1.40
CA ASN A 534 -15.08 18.40 1.02
C ASN A 534 -16.21 17.53 0.46
N GLN A 535 -15.88 16.55 -0.39
CA GLN A 535 -16.86 15.61 -0.94
C GLN A 535 -17.45 14.73 0.16
N HIS A 536 -16.63 14.26 1.11
CA HIS A 536 -17.13 13.48 2.25
C HIS A 536 -18.16 14.26 3.07
N ILE A 537 -17.88 15.53 3.38
CA ILE A 537 -18.80 16.39 4.14
C ILE A 537 -20.11 16.59 3.35
N GLN A 538 -20.01 16.85 2.04
CA GLN A 538 -21.18 17.02 1.18
C GLN A 538 -22.06 15.76 1.16
N GLU A 539 -21.48 14.56 1.07
CA GLU A 539 -22.22 13.30 1.14
C GLU A 539 -22.93 13.12 2.50
N ILE A 540 -22.19 13.38 3.60
CA ILE A 540 -22.71 13.21 4.97
C ILE A 540 -23.83 14.22 5.29
N GLU A 541 -23.70 15.46 4.83
CA GLU A 541 -24.73 16.50 4.99
C GLU A 541 -25.91 16.28 4.04
N GLY A 542 -25.64 15.88 2.80
CA GLY A 542 -26.63 15.57 1.77
C GLY A 542 -27.50 14.35 2.07
N ALA A 543 -27.06 13.46 2.96
CA ALA A 543 -27.81 12.26 3.35
C ALA A 543 -29.22 12.53 3.91
N GLY A 544 -29.53 13.77 4.31
CA GLY A 544 -30.86 14.18 4.79
C GLY A 544 -31.88 14.57 3.72
N GLY A 545 -31.49 14.64 2.44
CA GLY A 545 -32.42 14.82 1.33
C GLY A 545 -33.07 13.49 0.91
N PRO A 546 -34.27 13.51 0.28
CA PRO A 546 -34.77 12.32 -0.39
C PRO A 546 -33.67 11.82 -1.32
N SER A 547 -33.34 10.52 -1.26
CA SER A 547 -32.46 9.91 -2.26
C SER A 547 -32.95 10.38 -3.62
N PRO A 548 -32.09 10.90 -4.52
CA PRO A 548 -32.51 11.09 -5.90
C PRO A 548 -32.91 9.69 -6.36
N GLY A 549 -34.23 9.45 -6.41
CA GLY A 549 -34.76 8.25 -7.00
C GLY A 549 -34.10 8.15 -8.36
N VAL A 550 -33.52 6.97 -8.64
CA VAL A 550 -32.86 6.59 -9.88
C VAL A 550 -33.40 7.44 -11.01
N THR A 551 -32.69 8.55 -11.28
CA THR A 551 -33.12 9.45 -12.34
C THR A 551 -32.54 8.80 -13.57
N TYR A 552 -33.32 7.91 -14.19
CA TYR A 552 -33.17 7.67 -15.61
C TYR A 552 -33.28 9.04 -16.27
N SER A 553 -32.13 9.65 -16.56
CA SER A 553 -32.06 10.84 -17.38
C SER A 553 -32.72 10.47 -18.70
N GLN A 554 -33.96 10.95 -18.89
CA GLN A 554 -34.59 10.92 -20.19
C GLN A 554 -33.63 11.59 -21.19
N PRO A 555 -33.28 10.94 -22.30
CA PRO A 555 -32.42 11.57 -23.29
C PRO A 555 -33.11 12.84 -23.79
N ALA A 556 -32.40 13.96 -23.76
CA ALA A 556 -32.84 15.20 -24.37
C ALA A 556 -33.29 14.93 -25.81
N GLN A 557 -34.53 15.33 -26.12
CA GLN A 557 -35.10 15.26 -27.46
C GLN A 557 -34.19 16.00 -28.45
N ARG A 558 -33.39 15.25 -29.21
CA ARG A 558 -32.82 15.76 -30.45
C ARG A 558 -33.89 15.70 -31.52
N ILE A 559 -34.21 16.88 -32.04
CA ILE A 559 -34.98 17.08 -33.26
C ILE A 559 -34.29 16.29 -34.39
N VAL A 560 -34.99 15.33 -35.00
CA VAL A 560 -34.58 14.68 -36.25
C VAL A 560 -35.61 15.06 -37.32
N PRO A 561 -35.21 15.60 -38.49
CA PRO A 561 -36.12 15.78 -39.60
C PRO A 561 -36.39 14.43 -40.29
N SER A 562 -37.62 14.30 -40.73
CA SER A 562 -38.25 13.19 -41.44
C SER A 562 -37.53 12.72 -42.71
N SER A 563 -37.41 11.40 -42.89
CA SER A 563 -37.66 10.73 -44.19
C SER A 563 -37.76 9.22 -44.01
N GLU A 564 -38.78 8.66 -44.65
CA GLU A 564 -39.21 7.26 -44.71
C GLU A 564 -38.16 6.35 -45.35
N SER A 565 -37.95 5.13 -44.81
CA SER A 565 -38.08 3.84 -45.55
C SER A 565 -37.52 2.66 -44.74
N ASP A 566 -38.37 1.62 -44.68
CA ASP A 566 -38.13 0.20 -44.57
C ASP A 566 -37.41 -0.46 -43.37
N ASN A 567 -38.26 -1.19 -42.64
CA ASN A 567 -38.03 -2.22 -41.63
C ASN A 567 -37.01 -3.30 -42.07
N LEU A 568 -35.90 -3.42 -41.35
CA LEU A 568 -35.14 -4.67 -41.15
C LEU A 568 -34.06 -4.52 -40.05
N SER A 569 -34.42 -4.12 -38.83
CA SER A 569 -33.42 -4.05 -37.72
C SER A 569 -33.98 -4.06 -36.29
N ALA A 570 -35.19 -4.57 -36.05
CA ALA A 570 -35.75 -4.63 -34.68
C ALA A 570 -34.95 -5.52 -33.69
N PRO A 571 -34.35 -6.66 -34.06
CA PRO A 571 -33.60 -7.48 -33.09
C PRO A 571 -32.19 -6.94 -32.77
N LEU A 572 -31.54 -6.27 -33.74
CA LEU A 572 -30.18 -5.72 -33.56
C LEU A 572 -30.18 -4.43 -32.74
N THR A 573 -31.25 -3.64 -32.83
CA THR A 573 -31.35 -2.38 -32.09
C THR A 573 -31.59 -2.63 -30.59
N HIS A 574 -32.32 -3.69 -30.22
CA HIS A 574 -32.50 -4.08 -28.82
C HIS A 574 -31.19 -4.60 -28.20
N LEU A 575 -30.43 -5.41 -28.93
CA LEU A 575 -29.09 -5.88 -28.54
C LEU A 575 -28.09 -4.72 -28.38
N LEU A 576 -28.09 -3.74 -29.28
CA LEU A 576 -27.19 -2.57 -29.17
C LEU A 576 -27.59 -1.62 -28.04
N THR A 577 -28.86 -1.59 -27.64
CA THR A 577 -29.35 -0.74 -26.53
C THR A 577 -29.08 -1.39 -25.17
N GLU A 578 -29.19 -2.72 -25.05
CA GLU A 578 -28.74 -3.47 -23.88
C GLU A 578 -27.20 -3.42 -23.75
N VAL A 579 -26.46 -3.59 -24.84
CA VAL A 579 -24.99 -3.43 -24.82
C VAL A 579 -24.57 -1.99 -24.50
N SER A 580 -25.36 -0.98 -24.85
CA SER A 580 -25.05 0.44 -24.56
C SER A 580 -25.43 0.90 -23.15
N THR A 581 -26.40 0.24 -22.50
CA THR A 581 -26.76 0.56 -21.10
C THR A 581 -25.83 -0.13 -20.11
N TYR A 582 -25.31 -1.31 -20.44
CA TYR A 582 -24.24 -1.96 -19.66
C TYR A 582 -22.83 -1.45 -20.00
N SER A 583 -22.59 -0.82 -21.15
CA SER A 583 -21.25 -0.29 -21.48
C SER A 583 -20.90 1.02 -20.79
N HIS A 584 -21.86 1.74 -20.22
CA HIS A 584 -21.59 2.88 -19.34
C HIS A 584 -21.27 2.46 -17.88
N GLU A 585 -21.55 1.21 -17.49
CA GLU A 585 -21.20 0.62 -16.19
C GLU A 585 -20.11 -0.48 -16.30
N GLN A 586 -19.71 -0.87 -17.51
CA GLN A 586 -18.42 -1.50 -17.72
C GLN A 586 -17.36 -0.43 -17.47
N GLY A 587 -16.67 -0.50 -16.32
CA GLY A 587 -15.36 0.14 -16.20
C GLY A 587 -14.56 -0.26 -17.45
N ALA A 588 -14.20 0.73 -18.28
CA ALA A 588 -13.72 0.57 -19.66
C ALA A 588 -12.39 -0.21 -19.81
N TRP A 589 -11.98 -0.95 -18.79
CA TRP A 589 -10.62 -1.43 -18.61
C TRP A 589 -10.52 -2.87 -18.11
N SER A 590 -11.63 -3.60 -17.97
CA SER A 590 -11.64 -5.05 -17.69
C SER A 590 -10.85 -5.90 -18.72
N GLN A 591 -10.44 -5.31 -19.84
CA GLN A 591 -9.68 -5.98 -20.92
C GLN A 591 -8.15 -5.87 -20.83
N TRP A 592 -7.58 -5.15 -19.86
CA TRP A 592 -6.11 -4.97 -19.74
C TRP A 592 -5.46 -5.92 -18.73
N TRP A 593 -6.28 -6.70 -18.04
CA TRP A 593 -5.84 -7.76 -17.14
C TRP A 593 -6.21 -9.09 -17.78
N PRO A 594 -5.43 -10.15 -17.53
CA PRO A 594 -5.83 -11.48 -17.94
C PRO A 594 -7.24 -11.73 -17.41
N THR A 595 -8.13 -12.19 -18.28
CA THR A 595 -9.45 -12.63 -17.85
C THR A 595 -9.28 -13.73 -16.79
N LEU A 596 -10.28 -13.96 -15.94
CA LEU A 596 -10.21 -15.06 -14.96
C LEU A 596 -9.83 -16.41 -15.62
N GLU A 597 -10.14 -16.60 -16.90
CA GLU A 597 -9.73 -17.75 -17.72
C GLU A 597 -8.21 -17.81 -17.98
N ASP A 598 -7.53 -16.67 -18.10
CA ASP A 598 -6.08 -16.60 -18.26
C ASP A 598 -5.33 -16.88 -16.94
N ILE A 599 -5.99 -16.66 -15.79
CA ILE A 599 -5.50 -17.10 -14.47
C ILE A 599 -5.60 -18.63 -14.38
N ASP A 600 -6.66 -19.24 -14.91
CA ASP A 600 -6.83 -20.69 -14.93
C ASP A 600 -5.86 -21.39 -15.90
N LEU A 601 -5.54 -20.79 -17.06
CA LEU A 601 -4.57 -21.36 -18.02
C LEU A 601 -3.12 -21.37 -17.49
N ALA A 602 -2.76 -20.39 -16.65
CA ALA A 602 -1.47 -20.37 -15.94
C ALA A 602 -1.36 -21.45 -14.85
N LEU A 603 -2.47 -22.06 -14.44
CA LEU A 603 -2.54 -23.05 -13.35
C LEU A 603 -2.73 -24.49 -13.83
N VAL A 604 -3.18 -24.71 -15.07
CA VAL A 604 -3.33 -26.08 -15.64
C VAL A 604 -2.03 -26.59 -16.29
N SER A 605 -1.02 -25.74 -16.43
CA SER A 605 0.30 -26.11 -17.00
C SER A 605 1.47 -26.07 -15.99
N GLY A 606 1.17 -26.10 -14.69
CA GLY A 606 2.16 -26.19 -13.59
C GLY A 606 1.97 -27.43 -12.72
#